data_AF-A0A3E3HYH8-F1
#
_entry.id   AF-A0A3E3HYH8-F1
#
_cell.length_a   1.000
_cell.length_b   1.000
_cell.length_c   1.000
_cell.angle_alpha   90.00
_cell.angle_beta   90.00
_cell.angle_gamma   90.00
#
_symmetry.space_group_name_H-M   'P 1'
#
loop_
_entity.id
_entity.type
_entity.pdbx_description
1 polymer ?
#
loop_
_entity_poly.entity_id
_entity_poly.type
_entity_poly.pdbx_seq_one_letter_code
_entity_poly.pdbx_strand_id
1 'polypeptide(L)'
;MRISVVNFKSQKDVIKNIALMKDYIEKAVDSGTDFVVFPELCITGYYYFLSDPKMINEELVAQAVSMCQKISCKQHIYNRL
;
A
#
# COMPACT_ATOMS: atom_id res chain seq x y z
N MET A 1 13.59 -5.10 15.37
CA MET A 1 12.69 -4.35 14.48
C MET A 1 13.37 -4.18 13.12
N ARG A 2 12.86 -4.85 12.10
CA ARG A 2 13.30 -4.78 10.70
C ARG A 2 12.29 -3.97 9.90
N ILE A 3 12.77 -2.98 9.16
CA ILE A 3 11.94 -2.07 8.36
C ILE A 3 12.32 -2.23 6.89
N SER A 4 11.34 -2.46 6.02
CA SER A 4 11.52 -2.42 4.56
C SER A 4 10.97 -1.13 4.00
N VAL A 5 11.76 -0.45 3.18
CA VAL A 5 11.35 0.75 2.44
C VAL A 5 11.13 0.36 0.99
N VAL A 6 9.93 0.59 0.46
CA VAL A 6 9.57 0.17 -0.89
C VAL A 6 9.90 1.29 -1.88
N ASN A 7 10.77 0.99 -2.85
CA ASN A 7 10.91 1.81 -4.04
C ASN A 7 9.76 1.51 -5.02
N PHE A 8 8.67 2.27 -4.90
CA PHE A 8 7.39 1.95 -5.53
C PHE A 8 7.15 2.76 -6.82
N LYS A 9 6.94 2.07 -7.94
CA LYS A 9 6.54 2.69 -9.21
C LYS A 9 5.02 2.63 -9.38
N SER A 10 4.34 3.68 -8.96
CA SER A 10 2.89 3.79 -9.08
C SER A 10 2.40 3.80 -10.54
N GLN A 11 1.23 3.24 -10.75
CA GLN A 11 0.46 3.21 -11.99
C GLN A 11 -0.69 4.23 -11.92
N LYS A 12 -1.23 4.62 -13.08
CA LYS A 12 -2.46 5.45 -13.19
C LYS A 12 -3.74 4.62 -12.97
N ASP A 13 -3.69 3.67 -12.04
CA ASP A 13 -4.75 2.70 -11.79
C ASP A 13 -4.62 2.21 -10.33
N VAL A 14 -5.61 2.58 -9.51
CA VAL A 14 -5.67 2.28 -8.08
C VAL A 14 -5.66 0.78 -7.83
N ILE A 15 -6.39 0.01 -8.64
CA ILE A 15 -6.49 -1.45 -8.47
C ILE A 15 -5.14 -2.11 -8.77
N LYS A 16 -4.42 -1.63 -9.79
CA LYS A 16 -3.04 -2.11 -10.06
C LYS A 16 -2.07 -1.74 -8.95
N ASN A 17 -2.15 -0.52 -8.42
CA ASN A 17 -1.29 -0.11 -7.30
C ASN A 17 -1.51 -0.96 -6.06
N ILE A 18 -2.78 -1.23 -5.74
CA ILE A 18 -3.22 -2.15 -4.70
C ILE A 18 -2.62 -3.54 -4.88
N ALA A 19 -2.66 -4.09 -6.10
CA ALA A 19 -2.08 -5.40 -6.38
C ALA A 19 -0.55 -5.40 -6.21
N LEU A 20 0.14 -4.36 -6.67
CA LEU A 20 1.59 -4.20 -6.49
C LEU A 20 1.97 -4.08 -5.00
N MET A 21 1.22 -3.29 -4.22
CA MET A 21 1.47 -3.15 -2.78
C MET A 21 1.37 -4.51 -2.07
N LYS A 22 0.37 -5.33 -2.42
CA LYS A 22 0.22 -6.69 -1.85
C LYS A 22 1.45 -7.56 -2.13
N ASP A 23 1.94 -7.59 -3.35
CA ASP A 23 3.16 -8.34 -3.73
C ASP A 23 4.40 -7.87 -2.94
N TYR A 24 4.57 -6.56 -2.75
CA TYR A 24 5.66 -6.03 -1.91
C TYR A 24 5.52 -6.43 -0.43
N ILE A 25 4.30 -6.48 0.10
CA ILE A 25 4.04 -6.88 1.49
C ILE A 25 4.35 -8.36 1.68
N GLU A 26 3.90 -9.22 0.76
CA GLU A 26 4.19 -10.66 0.79
C GLU A 26 5.71 -10.92 0.81
N LYS A 27 6.46 -10.25 -0.08
CA LYS A 27 7.94 -10.32 -0.10
C LYS A 27 8.58 -9.82 1.20
N ALA A 28 8.01 -8.77 1.80
CA ALA A 28 8.52 -8.24 3.06
C ALA A 28 8.29 -9.20 4.23
N VAL A 29 7.11 -9.83 4.29
CA VAL A 29 6.78 -10.88 5.28
C VAL A 29 7.75 -12.05 5.18
N ASP A 30 8.00 -12.54 3.96
CA ASP A 30 8.97 -13.62 3.71
C ASP A 30 10.40 -13.23 4.13
N SER A 31 10.76 -11.96 4.00
CA SER A 31 12.04 -11.43 4.46
C SER A 31 12.12 -11.17 5.96
N GLY A 32 11.08 -11.49 6.74
CA GLY A 32 11.05 -11.28 8.19
C GLY A 32 10.99 -9.81 8.62
N THR A 33 10.37 -8.96 7.81
CA THR A 33 10.18 -7.54 8.11
C THR A 33 9.04 -7.32 9.09
N ASP A 34 9.24 -6.42 10.06
CA ASP A 34 8.24 -6.03 11.06
C ASP A 34 7.38 -4.84 10.59
N PHE A 35 7.94 -3.97 9.74
CA PHE A 35 7.26 -2.76 9.25
C PHE A 35 7.63 -2.43 7.81
N VAL A 36 6.63 -2.13 6.97
CA VAL A 36 6.83 -1.80 5.55
C VAL A 36 6.39 -0.36 5.30
N VAL A 37 7.28 0.44 4.73
CA VAL A 37 7.01 1.85 4.38
C VAL A 37 6.86 1.97 2.87
N PHE A 38 5.72 2.51 2.44
CA PHE A 38 5.48 2.89 1.05
C PHE A 38 5.65 4.41 0.86
N PRO A 39 5.98 4.86 -0.36
CA PRO A 39 6.01 6.29 -0.68
C PRO A 39 4.63 6.95 -0.56
N GLU A 40 4.64 8.26 -0.40
CA GLU A 40 3.45 9.10 -0.35
C GLU A 40 2.57 8.91 -1.61
N LEU A 41 1.24 8.89 -1.44
CA LEU A 41 0.25 8.70 -2.50
C LEU A 41 0.43 7.45 -3.38
N CYS A 42 1.15 6.42 -2.92
CA CYS A 42 1.41 5.20 -3.71
C CYS A 42 0.14 4.46 -4.20
N ILE A 43 -0.96 4.51 -3.42
CA ILE A 43 -2.23 3.86 -3.80
C ILE A 43 -2.84 4.52 -5.02
N THR A 44 -2.83 5.84 -5.04
CA THR A 44 -3.43 6.63 -6.11
C THR A 44 -2.45 6.91 -7.26
N GLY A 45 -1.16 6.70 -7.00
CA GLY A 45 -0.07 7.29 -7.75
C GLY A 45 0.07 8.77 -7.41
N TYR A 46 1.32 9.23 -7.32
CA TYR A 46 1.63 10.65 -7.25
C TYR A 46 1.06 11.30 -8.51
N TYR A 47 -0.01 12.07 -8.34
CA TYR A 47 -0.85 12.59 -9.42
C TYR A 47 -0.16 13.72 -10.21
N TYR A 48 0.97 13.42 -10.83
CA TYR A 48 1.62 14.34 -11.77
C TYR A 48 0.78 14.59 -13.04
N PHE A 49 -0.39 13.95 -13.19
CA PHE A 49 -1.23 14.02 -14.40
C PHE A 49 -2.75 14.05 -14.12
N LEU A 50 -3.24 14.55 -12.98
CA LEU A 50 -4.68 14.87 -12.88
C LEU A 50 -4.95 16.21 -13.54
N SER A 51 -5.51 16.17 -14.75
CA SER A 51 -6.16 17.34 -15.35
C SER A 51 -7.53 17.62 -14.73
N ASP A 52 -8.15 16.66 -14.05
CA ASP A 52 -9.45 16.82 -13.38
C ASP A 52 -9.50 16.08 -12.01
N PRO A 53 -9.62 16.80 -10.88
CA PRO A 53 -9.73 16.24 -9.53
C PRO A 53 -10.94 15.34 -9.28
N LYS A 54 -11.96 15.36 -10.15
CA LYS A 54 -13.21 14.57 -10.00
C LYS A 54 -13.03 13.05 -10.15
N MET A 55 -11.86 12.59 -10.56
CA MET A 55 -11.57 11.17 -10.76
C MET A 55 -11.35 10.39 -9.45
N ILE A 56 -11.17 11.08 -8.32
CA ILE A 56 -11.09 10.44 -6.99
C ILE A 56 -12.48 10.50 -6.36
N ASN A 57 -13.16 9.36 -6.27
CA ASN A 57 -14.42 9.25 -5.55
C ASN A 57 -14.21 8.65 -4.14
N GLU A 58 -15.17 8.88 -3.25
CA GLU A 58 -15.12 8.44 -1.85
C GLU A 58 -15.00 6.92 -1.71
N GLU A 59 -15.55 6.17 -2.66
CA GLU A 59 -15.51 4.71 -2.65
C GLU A 59 -14.09 4.16 -2.84
N LEU A 60 -13.32 4.72 -3.78
CA LEU A 60 -11.93 4.33 -4.00
C LEU A 60 -11.05 4.65 -2.78
N VAL A 61 -11.31 5.80 -2.13
CA VAL A 61 -10.63 6.18 -0.89
C VAL A 61 -10.97 5.19 0.24
N ALA A 62 -12.25 4.81 0.39
CA ALA A 62 -12.66 3.85 1.40
C ALA A 62 -12.02 2.46 1.18
N GLN A 63 -11.92 2.01 -0.07
CA GLN A 63 -11.25 0.75 -0.42
C GLN A 63 -9.76 0.78 -0.07
N ALA A 64 -9.08 1.88 -0.40
CA ALA A 64 -7.68 2.11 -0.07
C ALA A 64 -7.43 2.07 1.45
N VAL A 65 -8.26 2.78 2.23
CA VAL A 65 -8.18 2.80 3.70
C VAL A 65 -8.43 1.41 4.30
N SER A 66 -9.46 0.70 3.84
CA SER A 66 -9.78 -0.66 4.31
C SER A 66 -8.61 -1.62 4.07
N MET A 67 -7.91 -1.48 2.94
CA MET A 67 -6.72 -2.27 2.65
C MET A 67 -5.55 -1.96 3.58
N CYS A 68 -5.22 -0.68 3.76
CA CYS A 68 -4.17 -0.27 4.70
C CYS A 68 -4.44 -0.81 6.10
N GLN A 69 -5.70 -0.77 6.55
CA GLN A 69 -6.12 -1.33 7.84
C GLN A 69 -5.93 -2.86 7.89
N LYS A 70 -6.32 -3.60 6.84
CA LYS A 70 -6.14 -5.06 6.79
C LYS A 70 -4.67 -5.48 6.87
N ILE A 71 -3.80 -4.74 6.19
CA ILE A 71 -2.35 -4.98 6.18
C ILE A 71 -1.71 -4.58 7.52
N SER A 72 -2.12 -3.44 8.08
CA SER A 72 -1.60 -2.93 9.35
C SER A 72 -2.01 -3.80 10.55
N CYS A 73 -3.16 -4.48 10.49
CA CYS A 73 -3.74 -5.16 11.65
C CYS A 73 -3.62 -6.70 11.67
N LYS A 74 -3.35 -7.40 10.55
CA LYS A 74 -3.35 -8.89 10.56
C LYS A 74 -1.99 -9.53 10.85
N GLN A 75 -1.85 -9.93 12.12
CA GLN A 75 -1.44 -11.27 12.58
C GLN A 75 0.02 -11.75 12.59
N HIS A 76 1.00 -11.02 12.06
CA HIS A 76 2.41 -11.45 12.19
C HIS A 76 3.20 -10.83 13.35
N ILE A 77 2.75 -9.71 13.90
CA ILE A 77 3.44 -9.04 15.02
C ILE A 77 3.21 -9.77 16.36
N TYR A 78 2.05 -10.41 16.55
CA TYR A 78 1.66 -10.97 17.86
C TYR A 78 1.78 -12.50 17.99
N ASN A 79 2.09 -13.23 16.91
CA ASN A 79 2.26 -14.69 16.96
C ASN A 79 3.74 -15.15 17.05
N ARG A 80 4.67 -14.23 17.36
CA ARG A 80 6.11 -14.52 17.57
C ARG A 80 6.61 -14.18 18.98
N LEU A 81 5.71 -14.02 19.95
CA LEU A 81 6.04 -13.87 21.37
C LEU A 81 5.57 -15.10 22.15
#